data_AF-A0A3A6EA26-F1
#
_entry.id   AF-A0A3A6EA26-F1
#
_cell.length_a   1.000
_cell.length_b   1.000
_cell.length_c   1.000
_cell.angle_alpha   90.00
_cell.angle_beta   90.00
_cell.angle_gamma   90.00
#
_symmetry.space_group_name_H-M   'P 1'
#
loop_
_entity.id
_entity.type
_entity.pdbx_description
1 polymer ?
#
loop_
_entity_poly.entity_id
_entity_poly.type
_entity_poly.pdbx_seq_one_letter_code
_entity_poly.pdbx_strand_id
1 'polypeptide(L)'
;MTNKLYDSKGQLIGYIRTVEKNQHDDLMKVILSTGHELVFGPCDLTSDRDGNWRIRSGALYPRCVGNKTASATNTAAIKNVIFAPPATIVYWSDGSKTVVKCSEKDVFDPEKGLAMAIAKRCGGNKGSYYKEIQNWVEKSGKKYPGKTATQKKAAPKSNPDRESMKKWISKANEDWNECLKASANNDNTALLLNMNALTADLKILENEINK
;
A
#
# COMPACT_ATOMS: atom_id res chain seq x y z
N MET A 1 -22.29 -28.28 37.75
CA MET A 1 -22.36 -29.16 36.57
C MET A 1 -21.07 -28.96 35.78
N THR A 2 -20.34 -30.03 35.47
CA THR A 2 -19.04 -29.96 34.79
C THR A 2 -19.27 -30.09 33.30
N ASN A 3 -19.34 -28.96 32.60
CA ASN A 3 -19.57 -28.93 31.15
C ASN A 3 -18.39 -29.59 30.42
N LYS A 4 -18.64 -30.40 29.41
CA LYS A 4 -17.60 -31.08 28.62
C LYS A 4 -17.41 -30.41 27.26
N LEU A 5 -16.19 -30.42 26.73
CA LEU A 5 -15.87 -30.00 25.36
C LEU A 5 -15.58 -31.24 24.51
N TYR A 6 -16.23 -31.34 23.35
CA TYR A 6 -16.01 -32.41 22.38
C TYR A 6 -15.51 -31.87 21.03
N ASP A 7 -14.71 -32.65 20.32
CA ASP A 7 -14.34 -32.40 18.92
C ASP A 7 -15.54 -32.65 17.99
N SER A 8 -15.41 -32.20 16.74
CA SER A 8 -16.25 -32.48 15.57
C SER A 8 -16.59 -33.95 15.36
N LYS A 9 -15.72 -34.88 15.80
CA LYS A 9 -15.94 -36.33 15.76
C LYS A 9 -16.63 -36.90 17.00
N GLY A 10 -16.98 -36.05 17.98
CA GLY A 10 -17.59 -36.46 19.24
C GLY A 10 -16.60 -36.98 20.29
N GLN A 11 -15.29 -36.84 20.07
CA GLN A 11 -14.27 -37.22 21.05
C GLN A 11 -14.16 -36.15 22.14
N LEU A 12 -14.08 -36.58 23.42
CA LEU A 12 -13.91 -35.67 24.55
C LEU A 12 -12.53 -34.98 24.48
N ILE A 13 -12.53 -33.65 24.42
CA ILE A 13 -11.34 -32.80 24.49
C ILE A 13 -10.99 -32.47 25.94
N GLY A 14 -12.00 -32.20 26.77
CA GLY A 14 -11.78 -31.91 28.19
C GLY A 14 -13.00 -31.38 28.92
N TYR A 15 -12.81 -31.05 30.19
CA TYR A 15 -13.83 -30.40 31.02
C TYR A 15 -13.65 -28.90 30.96
N ILE A 16 -14.74 -28.17 30.86
CA ILE A 16 -14.77 -26.71 30.75
C ILE A 16 -14.91 -26.12 32.15
N ARG A 17 -14.01 -25.20 32.46
CA ARG A 17 -14.08 -24.37 33.66
C ARG A 17 -14.95 -23.15 33.42
N THR A 18 -14.73 -22.44 32.32
CA THR A 18 -15.43 -21.19 32.00
C THR A 18 -15.47 -20.98 30.50
N VAL A 19 -16.56 -20.36 30.02
CA VAL A 19 -16.68 -19.87 28.64
C VAL A 19 -16.92 -18.37 28.72
N GLU A 20 -15.99 -17.60 28.18
CA GLU A 20 -16.08 -16.14 28.11
C GLU A 20 -16.46 -15.74 26.69
N LYS A 21 -17.40 -14.79 26.58
CA LYS A 21 -17.77 -14.18 25.29
C LYS A 21 -17.29 -12.74 25.32
N ASN A 22 -16.37 -12.42 24.42
CA ASN A 22 -15.94 -11.05 24.24
C ASN A 22 -17.01 -10.27 23.49
N GLN A 23 -17.45 -9.14 24.06
CA GLN A 23 -18.48 -8.29 23.46
C GLN A 23 -17.98 -7.48 22.25
N HIS A 24 -16.66 -7.44 22.00
CA HIS A 24 -16.06 -6.58 20.98
C HIS A 24 -15.64 -7.30 19.70
N ASP A 25 -15.28 -8.58 19.75
CA ASP A 25 -14.74 -9.34 18.61
C ASP A 25 -15.56 -10.61 18.27
N ASP A 26 -16.66 -10.84 18.98
CA ASP A 26 -17.52 -12.05 18.92
C ASP A 26 -16.76 -13.38 19.11
N LEU A 27 -15.52 -13.33 19.63
CA LEU A 27 -14.75 -14.53 19.91
C LEU A 27 -15.23 -15.18 21.21
N MET A 28 -15.27 -16.52 21.19
CA MET A 28 -15.55 -17.31 22.38
C MET A 28 -14.25 -17.91 22.90
N LYS A 29 -13.91 -17.59 24.15
CA LYS A 29 -12.76 -18.16 24.85
C LYS A 29 -13.25 -19.26 25.79
N VAL A 30 -12.77 -20.48 25.57
CA VAL A 30 -13.06 -21.64 26.42
C VAL A 30 -11.84 -21.97 27.24
N ILE A 31 -12.00 -21.92 28.56
CA ILE A 31 -10.96 -22.28 29.53
C ILE A 31 -11.27 -23.67 30.05
N LEU A 32 -10.37 -24.63 29.78
CA LEU A 32 -10.48 -25.99 30.29
C LEU A 32 -10.11 -26.05 31.78
N SER A 33 -10.58 -27.09 32.48
CA SER A 33 -10.24 -27.34 33.88
C SER A 33 -8.75 -27.58 34.10
N THR A 34 -8.02 -27.96 33.04
CA THR A 34 -6.56 -28.09 33.03
C THR A 34 -5.83 -26.75 32.98
N GLY A 35 -6.56 -25.64 32.79
CA GLY A 35 -5.99 -24.30 32.60
C GLY A 35 -5.68 -23.96 31.14
N HIS A 36 -5.88 -24.88 30.20
CA HIS A 36 -5.68 -24.60 28.77
C HIS A 36 -6.77 -23.69 28.23
N GLU A 37 -6.35 -22.65 27.49
CA GLU A 37 -7.24 -21.70 26.86
C GLU A 37 -7.36 -22.00 25.36
N LEU A 38 -8.59 -22.07 24.88
CA LEU A 38 -8.91 -22.30 23.47
C LEU A 38 -9.81 -21.16 22.98
N VAL A 39 -9.44 -20.54 21.86
CA VAL A 39 -10.19 -19.44 21.26
C VAL A 39 -10.90 -19.94 20.02
N PHE A 40 -12.21 -19.69 19.95
CA PHE A 40 -13.08 -20.11 18.88
C PHE A 40 -13.79 -18.92 18.27
N GLY A 41 -14.00 -18.97 16.96
CA GLY A 41 -14.74 -17.96 16.24
C GLY A 41 -16.25 -18.03 16.50
N PRO A 42 -17.00 -17.02 16.03
CA PRO A 42 -18.44 -17.05 16.04
C PRO A 42 -18.92 -18.29 15.28
N CYS A 43 -19.77 -19.10 15.92
CA CYS A 43 -20.33 -20.32 15.35
C CYS A 43 -19.38 -21.53 15.17
N ASP A 44 -18.17 -21.52 15.74
CA ASP A 44 -17.31 -22.71 15.77
C ASP A 44 -17.76 -23.73 16.83
N LEU A 45 -18.45 -23.26 17.88
CA LEU A 45 -18.97 -24.12 18.94
C LEU A 45 -20.50 -24.19 18.93
N THR A 46 -21.05 -25.27 19.45
CA THR A 46 -22.47 -25.43 19.79
C THR A 46 -22.62 -26.01 21.18
N SER A 47 -23.60 -25.55 21.96
CA SER A 47 -23.97 -26.16 23.23
C SER A 47 -25.14 -27.13 23.03
N ASP A 48 -25.12 -28.29 23.69
CA ASP A 48 -26.28 -29.17 23.80
C ASP A 48 -27.22 -28.71 24.92
N ARG A 49 -28.39 -29.37 25.03
CA ARG A 49 -29.39 -29.07 26.08
C ARG A 49 -28.87 -29.42 27.49
N ASP A 50 -27.85 -30.26 27.56
CA ASP A 50 -27.23 -30.72 28.80
C ASP A 50 -26.06 -29.80 29.24
N GLY A 51 -25.76 -28.75 28.48
CA GLY A 51 -24.72 -27.75 28.78
C GLY A 51 -23.31 -28.10 28.29
N ASN A 52 -23.12 -29.22 27.58
CA ASN A 52 -21.84 -29.55 26.97
C ASN A 52 -21.64 -28.82 25.64
N TRP A 53 -20.38 -28.58 25.29
CA TRP A 53 -19.98 -27.84 24.10
C TRP A 53 -19.30 -28.78 23.10
N ARG A 54 -19.54 -28.54 21.80
CA ARG A 54 -18.94 -29.32 20.71
C ARG A 54 -18.41 -28.40 19.62
N ILE A 55 -17.23 -28.72 19.09
CA ILE A 55 -16.68 -28.07 17.89
C ILE A 55 -17.49 -28.52 16.68
N ARG A 56 -17.94 -27.58 15.84
CA ARG A 56 -18.73 -27.89 14.65
C ARG A 56 -17.84 -28.44 13.54
N SER A 57 -18.28 -29.54 12.91
CA SER A 57 -17.71 -30.06 11.67
C SER A 57 -18.26 -29.26 10.48
N GLY A 58 -17.39 -28.57 9.74
CA GLY A 58 -17.73 -27.76 8.58
C GLY A 58 -18.11 -28.59 7.35
N ALA A 59 -19.33 -29.12 7.32
CA ALA A 59 -20.00 -29.60 6.10
C ALA A 59 -21.53 -29.76 6.27
N LEU A 60 -21.99 -30.13 7.48
CA LEU A 60 -23.37 -30.56 7.71
C LEU A 60 -24.32 -29.46 8.23
N TYR A 61 -23.76 -28.29 8.56
CA TYR A 61 -24.52 -27.14 9.02
C TYR A 61 -24.18 -25.99 8.07
N PRO A 62 -25.15 -25.39 7.36
CA PRO A 62 -24.90 -24.16 6.61
C PRO A 62 -24.22 -23.18 7.57
N ARG A 63 -23.07 -22.64 7.16
CA ARG A 63 -22.43 -21.52 7.87
C ARG A 63 -23.55 -20.53 8.17
N CYS A 64 -23.83 -20.30 9.45
CA CYS A 64 -24.82 -19.31 9.84
C CYS A 64 -24.40 -18.04 9.09
N VAL A 65 -25.24 -17.58 8.16
CA VAL A 65 -25.08 -16.27 7.53
C VAL A 65 -25.47 -15.26 8.61
N GLY A 66 -24.69 -15.23 9.69
CA GLY A 66 -24.60 -14.05 10.52
C GLY A 66 -24.24 -12.94 9.56
N ASN A 67 -25.03 -11.87 9.59
CA ASN A 67 -24.62 -10.58 9.03
C ASN A 67 -23.14 -10.46 9.29
N LYS A 68 -22.32 -10.40 8.23
CA LYS A 68 -20.87 -10.41 8.27
C LYS A 68 -20.39 -9.56 9.45
N THR A 69 -20.23 -10.14 10.62
CA THR A 69 -19.36 -9.57 11.64
C THR A 69 -18.02 -9.85 11.03
N ALA A 70 -17.38 -8.74 10.66
CA ALA A 70 -16.19 -8.70 9.84
C ALA A 70 -15.11 -9.54 10.52
N SER A 71 -15.12 -10.83 10.24
CA SER A 71 -14.01 -11.73 10.48
C SER A 71 -12.83 -11.07 9.79
N ALA A 72 -11.89 -10.63 10.62
CA ALA A 72 -10.76 -9.80 10.27
C ALA A 72 -9.93 -10.44 9.15
N THR A 73 -10.32 -10.18 7.91
CA THR A 73 -9.36 -9.64 6.96
C THR A 73 -9.23 -8.18 7.37
N ASN A 74 -8.08 -7.80 7.94
CA ASN A 74 -7.73 -6.43 8.33
C ASN A 74 -7.85 -5.45 7.15
N THR A 75 -9.07 -5.14 6.72
CA THR A 75 -9.38 -4.06 5.80
C THR A 75 -9.78 -2.91 6.68
N ALA A 76 -8.80 -2.21 7.26
CA ALA A 76 -9.14 -1.08 8.11
C ALA A 76 -10.00 -0.11 7.28
N ALA A 77 -11.15 0.30 7.80
CA ALA A 77 -12.04 1.23 7.12
C ALA A 77 -11.30 2.51 6.69
N ILE A 78 -11.78 3.14 5.62
CA ILE A 78 -11.32 4.46 5.19
C ILE A 78 -11.65 5.46 6.31
N LYS A 79 -10.62 6.09 6.88
CA LYS A 79 -10.76 7.11 7.91
C LYS A 79 -10.90 8.50 7.30
N ASN A 80 -10.07 8.79 6.30
CA ASN A 80 -10.09 10.07 5.61
C ASN A 80 -9.48 9.94 4.21
N VAL A 81 -9.93 10.75 3.26
CA VAL A 81 -9.37 10.81 1.90
C VAL A 81 -9.03 12.27 1.57
N ILE A 82 -7.80 12.49 1.13
CA ILE A 82 -7.33 13.80 0.66
C ILE A 82 -7.06 13.68 -0.84
N PHE A 83 -7.77 14.51 -1.62
CA PHE A 83 -7.52 14.71 -3.04
C PHE A 83 -6.68 15.97 -3.21
N ALA A 84 -5.40 15.79 -3.51
CA ALA A 84 -4.46 16.88 -3.70
C ALA A 84 -3.71 16.65 -5.01
N PRO A 85 -4.24 17.14 -6.16
CA PRO A 85 -3.66 16.89 -7.47
C PRO A 85 -2.15 17.16 -7.47
N PRO A 86 -1.31 16.23 -7.97
CA PRO A 86 -1.65 15.02 -8.72
C PRO A 86 -1.83 13.75 -7.87
N ALA A 87 -1.95 13.85 -6.54
CA ALA A 87 -1.98 12.71 -5.61
C ALA A 87 -3.35 12.50 -4.93
N THR A 88 -3.61 11.24 -4.59
CA THR A 88 -4.71 10.83 -3.70
C THR A 88 -4.12 10.11 -2.51
N ILE A 89 -4.46 10.58 -1.32
CA ILE A 89 -3.98 10.06 -0.04
C ILE A 89 -5.17 9.51 0.73
N VAL A 90 -5.12 8.23 1.08
CA VAL A 90 -6.15 7.56 1.89
C VAL A 90 -5.55 7.20 3.24
N TYR A 91 -6.16 7.72 4.30
CA TYR A 91 -5.89 7.33 5.67
C TYR A 91 -6.84 6.22 6.09
N TRP A 92 -6.30 5.26 6.81
CA TRP A 92 -7.01 4.07 7.22
C TRP A 92 -7.19 4.05 8.74
N SER A 93 -8.20 3.34 9.23
CA SER A 93 -8.50 3.25 10.67
C SER A 93 -7.42 2.54 11.50
N ASP A 94 -6.55 1.75 10.87
CA ASP A 94 -5.39 1.12 11.51
C ASP A 94 -4.18 2.07 11.63
N GLY A 95 -4.32 3.34 11.27
CA GLY A 95 -3.25 4.33 11.28
C GLY A 95 -2.30 4.26 10.08
N SER A 96 -2.46 3.27 9.20
CA SER A 96 -1.71 3.23 7.94
C SER A 96 -2.23 4.26 6.94
N LYS A 97 -1.45 4.53 5.90
CA LYS A 97 -1.86 5.41 4.79
C LYS A 97 -1.43 4.85 3.45
N THR A 98 -2.22 5.12 2.42
CA THR A 98 -1.89 4.80 1.04
C THR A 98 -1.85 6.07 0.22
N VAL A 99 -0.76 6.23 -0.53
CA VAL A 99 -0.58 7.35 -1.47
C VAL A 99 -0.51 6.78 -2.87
N VAL A 100 -1.34 7.33 -3.75
CA VAL A 100 -1.32 7.09 -5.19
C VAL A 100 -1.08 8.42 -5.88
N LYS A 101 -0.27 8.41 -6.94
CA LYS A 101 0.00 9.57 -7.78
C LYS A 101 -0.51 9.31 -9.19
N CYS A 102 -1.17 10.30 -9.75
CA CYS A 102 -1.48 10.36 -11.16
C CYS A 102 -0.18 10.53 -11.97
N SER A 103 -0.16 10.06 -13.20
CA SER A 103 0.99 10.21 -14.10
C SER A 103 0.95 11.57 -14.78
N GLU A 104 2.10 12.13 -15.18
CA GLU A 104 2.20 13.46 -15.81
C GLU A 104 1.35 13.64 -17.08
N LYS A 105 0.99 12.55 -17.73
CA LYS A 105 0.20 12.53 -18.99
C LYS A 105 -1.27 12.17 -18.79
N ASP A 106 -1.68 11.93 -17.54
CA ASP A 106 -3.03 11.46 -17.21
C ASP A 106 -3.80 12.59 -16.50
N VAL A 107 -5.08 12.70 -16.79
CA VAL A 107 -5.95 13.69 -16.15
C VAL A 107 -6.28 13.20 -14.75
N PHE A 108 -6.03 14.02 -13.74
CA PHE A 108 -6.34 13.67 -12.36
C PHE A 108 -7.84 13.41 -12.21
N ASP A 109 -8.16 12.20 -11.76
CA ASP A 109 -9.51 11.72 -11.55
C ASP A 109 -9.61 11.24 -10.09
N PRO A 110 -10.40 11.92 -9.24
CA PRO A 110 -10.49 11.61 -7.82
C PRO A 110 -10.99 10.18 -7.56
N GLU A 111 -11.97 9.72 -8.33
CA GLU A 111 -12.58 8.40 -8.17
C GLU A 111 -11.60 7.29 -8.56
N LYS A 112 -10.90 7.46 -9.69
CA LYS A 112 -9.82 6.54 -10.10
C LYS A 112 -8.69 6.53 -9.07
N GLY A 113 -8.32 7.70 -8.54
CA GLY A 113 -7.30 7.83 -7.50
C GLY A 113 -7.66 7.05 -6.23
N LEU A 114 -8.92 7.15 -5.78
CA LEU A 114 -9.44 6.43 -4.62
C LEU A 114 -9.51 4.92 -4.87
N ALA A 115 -10.08 4.50 -6.01
CA ALA A 115 -10.16 3.09 -6.38
C ALA A 115 -8.77 2.45 -6.44
N MET A 116 -7.79 3.16 -7.00
CA MET A 116 -6.41 2.71 -7.07
C MET A 116 -5.75 2.60 -5.69
N ALA A 117 -6.06 3.51 -4.76
CA ALA A 117 -5.55 3.45 -3.39
C ALA A 117 -6.11 2.24 -2.63
N ILE A 118 -7.40 1.92 -2.82
CA ILE A 118 -8.03 0.71 -2.27
C ILE A 118 -7.38 -0.54 -2.86
N ALA A 119 -7.24 -0.61 -4.19
CA ALA A 119 -6.60 -1.75 -4.86
C ALA A 119 -5.14 -1.97 -4.40
N LYS A 120 -4.37 -0.87 -4.28
CA LYS A 120 -2.99 -0.90 -3.78
C LYS A 120 -2.88 -1.45 -2.36
N ARG A 121 -3.87 -1.17 -1.51
CA ARG A 121 -3.91 -1.72 -0.16
C ARG A 121 -4.26 -3.20 -0.16
N CYS A 122 -5.33 -3.59 -0.86
CA CYS A 122 -5.76 -4.98 -0.92
C CYS A 122 -4.72 -5.91 -1.56
N GLY A 123 -4.03 -5.44 -2.60
CA GLY A 123 -3.01 -6.22 -3.32
C GLY A 123 -1.58 -6.07 -2.79
N GLY A 124 -1.38 -5.29 -1.73
CA GLY A 124 -0.07 -4.99 -1.15
C GLY A 124 0.79 -4.03 -1.99
N ASN A 125 1.79 -3.42 -1.33
CA ASN A 125 2.63 -2.37 -1.93
C ASN A 125 3.72 -2.88 -2.90
N LYS A 126 3.64 -4.14 -3.37
CA LYS A 126 4.62 -4.75 -4.29
C LYS A 126 4.34 -4.47 -5.78
N GLY A 127 3.29 -3.71 -6.09
CA GLY A 127 2.89 -3.38 -7.46
C GLY A 127 2.26 -4.53 -8.25
N SER A 128 2.03 -5.68 -7.62
CA SER A 128 1.34 -6.85 -8.19
C SER A 128 -0.07 -6.51 -8.67
N TYR A 129 -0.82 -5.74 -7.86
CA TYR A 129 -2.18 -5.31 -8.20
C TYR A 129 -2.26 -4.56 -9.54
N TYR A 130 -1.26 -3.73 -9.84
CA TYR A 130 -1.23 -2.95 -11.07
C TYR A 130 -0.99 -3.84 -12.30
N LYS A 131 -0.10 -4.84 -12.18
CA LYS A 131 0.16 -5.82 -13.23
C LYS A 131 -1.07 -6.68 -13.54
N GLU A 132 -1.80 -7.08 -12.50
CA GLU A 132 -3.05 -7.84 -12.65
C GLU A 132 -4.08 -7.03 -13.45
N ILE A 133 -4.31 -5.77 -13.06
CA ILE A 133 -5.21 -4.86 -13.78
C ILE A 133 -4.77 -4.69 -15.24
N GLN A 134 -3.47 -4.51 -15.51
CA GLN A 134 -2.94 -4.39 -16.86
C GLN A 134 -3.19 -5.66 -17.69
N ASN A 135 -2.94 -6.84 -17.13
CA ASN A 135 -3.16 -8.12 -17.80
C ASN A 135 -4.63 -8.29 -18.24
N TRP A 136 -5.58 -7.92 -17.39
CA TRP A 136 -7.01 -7.98 -17.74
C TRP A 136 -7.41 -6.95 -18.80
N VAL A 137 -6.84 -5.74 -18.76
CA VAL A 137 -7.06 -4.72 -19.79
C VAL A 137 -6.51 -5.19 -21.14
N GLU A 138 -5.31 -5.75 -21.17
CA GLU A 138 -4.69 -6.29 -22.39
C GLU A 138 -5.51 -7.44 -22.99
N LYS A 139 -5.98 -8.37 -22.14
CA LYS A 139 -6.87 -9.48 -22.57
C LYS A 139 -8.21 -8.99 -23.12
N SER A 140 -8.70 -7.84 -22.67
CA SER A 140 -10.01 -7.34 -23.10
C SER A 140 -10.07 -6.90 -24.56
N GLY A 141 -8.92 -6.70 -25.22
CA GLY A 141 -8.84 -6.22 -26.61
C GLY A 141 -9.35 -4.79 -26.83
N LYS A 142 -9.84 -4.11 -25.78
CA LYS A 142 -10.37 -2.75 -25.86
C LYS A 142 -9.21 -1.75 -25.92
N LYS A 143 -9.12 -0.99 -27.02
CA LYS A 143 -8.23 0.16 -27.12
C LYS A 143 -8.83 1.33 -26.35
N TYR A 144 -8.39 1.53 -25.12
CA TYR A 144 -8.74 2.74 -24.38
C TYR A 144 -7.86 3.91 -24.86
N PRO A 145 -8.45 5.04 -25.27
CA PRO A 145 -7.69 6.25 -25.56
C PRO A 145 -7.11 6.75 -24.22
N GLY A 146 -5.83 6.47 -23.96
CA GLY A 146 -5.16 7.02 -22.78
C GLY A 146 -3.94 6.27 -22.23
N LYS A 147 -3.66 5.01 -22.62
CA LYS A 147 -2.44 4.32 -22.15
C LYS A 147 -1.66 3.67 -23.29
N THR A 148 -0.55 4.31 -23.66
CA THR A 148 0.54 3.59 -24.34
C THR A 148 1.13 2.59 -23.35
N ALA A 149 0.79 1.31 -23.56
CA ALA A 149 1.41 0.19 -22.89
C ALA A 149 2.91 0.16 -23.20
N THR A 150 3.74 0.54 -22.23
CA THR A 150 4.99 -0.16 -21.92
C THR A 150 5.57 0.43 -20.63
N GLN A 151 5.43 -0.32 -19.53
CA GLN A 151 6.52 -0.38 -18.56
C GLN A 151 7.67 -1.17 -19.20
N LYS A 152 8.28 -0.63 -20.26
CA LYS A 152 9.70 -0.87 -20.47
C LYS A 152 10.37 -0.26 -19.24
N LYS A 153 11.34 -0.96 -18.63
CA LYS A 153 12.43 -0.29 -17.90
C LYS A 153 12.71 0.97 -18.69
N ALA A 154 12.41 2.14 -18.13
CA ALA A 154 12.54 3.36 -18.89
C ALA A 154 14.04 3.49 -19.21
N ALA A 155 14.43 3.09 -20.43
CA ALA A 155 15.41 3.85 -21.17
C ALA A 155 14.95 5.30 -20.99
N PRO A 156 15.79 6.20 -20.46
CA PRO A 156 15.36 7.55 -20.14
C PRO A 156 14.73 8.14 -21.39
N LYS A 157 13.40 8.22 -21.42
CA LYS A 157 12.71 8.92 -22.49
C LYS A 157 13.18 10.34 -22.33
N SER A 158 13.92 10.82 -23.34
CA SER A 158 14.39 12.19 -23.45
C SER A 158 13.16 13.09 -23.41
N ASN A 159 12.87 13.60 -22.22
CA ASN A 159 12.07 14.79 -22.10
C ASN A 159 12.99 15.92 -22.60
N PRO A 160 12.64 16.67 -23.65
CA PRO A 160 13.51 17.73 -24.17
C PRO A 160 13.95 18.71 -23.07
N ASP A 161 13.09 18.97 -22.08
CA ASP A 161 13.42 19.79 -20.91
C ASP A 161 14.43 19.10 -19.98
N ARG A 162 14.34 17.77 -19.82
CA ARG A 162 15.29 17.00 -19.00
C ARG A 162 16.66 16.89 -19.65
N GLU A 163 16.74 16.74 -20.97
CA GLU A 163 18.03 16.74 -21.67
C GLU A 163 18.66 18.14 -21.67
N SER A 164 17.85 19.20 -21.79
CA SER A 164 18.29 20.58 -21.62
C SER A 164 18.81 20.84 -20.19
N MET A 165 18.10 20.40 -19.15
CA MET A 165 18.57 20.49 -17.76
C MET A 165 19.87 19.72 -17.53
N LYS A 166 19.98 18.48 -18.02
CA LYS A 166 21.23 17.69 -17.90
C LYS A 166 22.41 18.38 -18.57
N LYS A 167 22.19 18.99 -19.74
CA LYS A 167 23.21 19.75 -20.45
C LYS A 167 23.74 20.90 -19.60
N TRP A 168 22.86 21.70 -18.99
CA TRP A 168 23.26 22.83 -18.15
C TRP A 168 23.91 22.40 -16.83
N ILE A 169 23.45 21.29 -16.22
CA ILE A 169 24.09 20.70 -15.05
C ILE A 169 25.51 20.22 -15.36
N SER A 170 25.73 19.58 -16.52
CA SER A 170 27.07 19.17 -16.96
C SER A 170 27.99 20.38 -17.12
N LYS A 171 27.48 21.44 -17.77
CA LYS A 171 28.23 22.67 -18.01
C LYS A 171 28.61 23.40 -16.72
N ALA A 172 27.69 23.52 -15.77
CA ALA A 172 27.98 24.10 -14.46
C ALA A 172 29.04 23.29 -13.67
N ASN A 173 29.06 21.96 -13.80
CA ASN A 173 30.11 21.14 -13.18
C ASN A 173 31.47 21.34 -13.85
N GLU A 174 31.51 21.52 -15.17
CA GLU A 174 32.74 21.84 -15.90
C GLU A 174 33.30 23.19 -15.44
N ASP A 175 32.46 24.24 -15.38
CA ASP A 175 32.84 25.56 -14.91
C ASP A 175 33.33 25.55 -13.45
N TRP A 176 32.69 24.76 -12.57
CA TRP A 176 33.14 24.55 -11.20
C TRP A 176 34.52 23.91 -11.12
N ASN A 177 34.78 22.88 -11.94
CA ASN A 177 36.09 22.24 -11.99
C ASN A 177 37.19 23.18 -12.50
N GLU A 178 36.88 24.04 -13.47
CA GLU A 178 37.81 25.08 -13.93
C GLU A 178 38.05 26.14 -12.85
N CYS A 179 37.03 26.49 -12.06
CA CYS A 179 37.21 27.36 -10.90
C CYS A 179 38.14 26.73 -9.84
N LEU A 180 38.00 25.42 -9.58
CA LEU A 180 38.88 24.69 -8.67
C LEU A 180 40.33 24.64 -9.17
N LYS A 181 40.54 24.42 -10.47
CA LYS A 181 41.88 24.44 -11.08
C LYS A 181 42.52 25.83 -11.00
N ALA A 182 41.76 26.87 -11.32
CA ALA A 182 42.25 28.26 -11.21
C ALA A 182 42.62 28.61 -9.76
N SER A 183 41.79 28.18 -8.79
CA SER A 183 42.07 28.34 -7.37
C SER A 183 43.33 27.58 -6.94
N ALA A 184 43.54 26.35 -7.40
CA ALA A 184 44.73 25.57 -7.08
C ALA A 184 46.02 26.18 -7.64
N ASN A 185 45.92 26.88 -8.77
CA ASN A 185 47.04 27.56 -9.43
C ASN A 185 47.26 29.01 -8.95
N ASN A 186 46.47 29.50 -7.97
CA ASN A 186 46.47 30.91 -7.53
C ASN A 186 46.25 31.92 -8.67
N ASP A 187 45.55 31.53 -9.74
CA ASP A 187 45.21 32.42 -10.86
C ASP A 187 43.89 33.14 -10.57
N ASN A 188 44.02 34.29 -9.90
CA ASN A 188 42.87 35.11 -9.49
C ASN A 188 42.07 35.66 -10.69
N THR A 189 42.73 35.88 -11.83
CA THR A 189 42.05 36.37 -13.05
C THR A 189 41.20 35.29 -13.70
N ALA A 190 41.74 34.08 -13.84
CA ALA A 190 40.99 32.93 -14.35
C ALA A 190 39.87 32.53 -13.38
N LEU A 191 40.11 32.61 -12.07
CA LEU A 191 39.09 32.35 -11.05
C LEU A 191 37.87 33.26 -11.21
N LEU A 192 38.08 34.58 -11.33
CA LEU A 192 36.99 35.55 -11.49
C LEU A 192 36.22 35.35 -12.80
N LEU A 193 36.93 35.06 -13.90
CA LEU A 193 36.30 34.74 -15.19
C LEU A 193 35.43 33.48 -15.10
N ASN A 194 35.96 32.41 -14.49
CA ASN A 194 35.25 31.14 -14.35
C ASN A 194 34.05 31.25 -13.39
N MET A 195 34.15 32.05 -12.32
CA MET A 195 33.03 32.34 -11.41
C MET A 195 31.89 33.09 -12.13
N ASN A 196 32.22 34.05 -13.00
CA ASN A 196 31.21 34.75 -13.80
C ASN A 196 30.52 33.82 -14.79
N ALA A 197 31.28 32.92 -15.44
CA ALA A 197 30.74 31.90 -16.34
C ALA A 197 29.77 30.95 -15.60
N LEU A 198 30.20 30.41 -14.46
CA LEU A 198 29.36 29.56 -13.61
C LEU A 198 28.07 30.27 -13.18
N THR A 199 28.17 31.54 -12.79
CA THR A 199 27.01 32.35 -12.38
C THR A 199 26.01 32.52 -13.53
N ALA A 200 26.49 32.70 -14.77
CA ALA A 200 25.63 32.80 -15.94
C ALA A 200 24.92 31.46 -16.23
N ASP A 201 25.64 30.35 -16.17
CA ASP A 201 25.09 29.02 -16.43
C ASP A 201 24.06 28.59 -15.37
N LEU A 202 24.29 28.93 -14.09
CA LEU A 202 23.31 28.70 -13.03
C LEU A 202 22.03 29.51 -13.21
N LYS A 203 22.11 30.78 -13.67
CA LYS A 203 20.91 31.59 -13.99
C LYS A 203 20.12 30.99 -15.15
N ILE A 204 20.81 30.45 -16.15
CA ILE A 204 20.14 29.78 -17.27
C ILE A 204 19.45 28.51 -16.78
N LEU A 205 20.11 27.72 -15.92
CA LEU A 205 19.51 26.54 -15.30
C LEU A 205 18.27 26.89 -14.46
N GLU A 206 18.34 27.96 -13.66
CA GLU A 206 17.20 28.45 -12.86
C GLU A 206 16.01 28.85 -13.74
N ASN A 207 16.26 29.58 -14.82
CA ASN A 207 15.23 29.91 -15.81
C ASN A 207 14.63 28.65 -16.45
N GLU A 208 15.45 27.63 -16.73
CA GLU A 208 14.98 26.37 -17.32
C GLU A 208 14.17 25.50 -16.34
N ILE A 209 14.39 25.65 -15.02
CA ILE A 209 13.61 25.00 -13.96
C ILE A 209 12.26 25.70 -13.75
N ASN A 210 12.21 27.03 -13.93
CA ASN A 210 11.01 27.84 -13.74
C ASN A 210 10.11 27.95 -14.98
N LYS A 211 10.55 27.42 -16.13
CA LYS A 211 9.74 27.26 -17.34
C LYS A 211 8.66 26.19 -17.17
#